data_AF-A0A6I3WZF9-F1
#
_entry.id   AF-A0A6I3WZF9-F1
#
_cell.length_a   1.000
_cell.length_b   1.000
_cell.length_c   1.000
_cell.angle_alpha   90.00
_cell.angle_beta   90.00
_cell.angle_gamma   90.00
#
_symmetry.space_group_name_H-M   'P 1'
#
loop_
_entity.id
_entity.type
_entity.pdbx_description
1 polymer ?
#
loop_
_entity_poly.entity_id
_entity_poly.type
_entity_poly.pdbx_seq_one_letter_code
_entity_poly.pdbx_strand_id
1 'polypeptide(L)'
;MAQHRPRPSTRAALIVACALLPACTSAKAMELMSSASSTTTTQSLSDEALPTRAVVTTTSTSPPTSTTTTSLPADTTTTAALRDPYAQPGWVVAENAKPGTNDWRLPATVRSSEQDSPTGWIEGYADAASVQYGHTLTLFVDTPAATFTVQAYRMGWYGGAQGRLVWTSAATPGGRQLVATYDRQIGMSEAPWHSSLTVPVTPQWPPGQYLLKLVSDAGGSHYVPLTVRDDRAAGGLMVVSAVTTWQAYNPWGGCSLYACSADRRHDRAQVVSFNRPYSHQYHRGSADFLDHELPLVTLVEQLGIDTSYVTDLDLHSQPDLVNDRRGVITLGHDEYYSTTMRDALESAVARGVNLAFLGANAVYRHIRMQPDASGRPDRQMVNYREQTDPGAVADSQQATVQWRNAPLRRPEATLIGVQYGCAGVRAPMRLVNTANWVFANTGAGNNQQIDNLVGVEFDELAPRSFTPESLEVLAASPVRCRGLQYQHVMSYYSNAAGAGVFATGTINWICAIDGSCASLEASSVVRGVTANVLLEFAQGPAGRAHPSVANSARYRTVLAPPTDTAAPEAPTTTAAEPTSP
;
A
#
# COMPACT_ATOMS: atom_id res chain seq x y z
N MET A 1 -56.93 49.09 -39.97
CA MET A 1 -55.61 49.68 -40.27
C MET A 1 -54.55 48.66 -39.91
N ALA A 2 -53.66 48.39 -40.85
CA ALA A 2 -52.65 47.34 -40.80
C ALA A 2 -51.65 47.53 -39.65
N GLN A 3 -51.21 46.45 -39.01
CA GLN A 3 -49.94 45.79 -39.38
C GLN A 3 -49.71 44.52 -38.53
N HIS A 4 -49.35 43.46 -39.25
CA HIS A 4 -49.13 42.09 -38.79
C HIS A 4 -47.88 41.90 -37.93
N ARG A 5 -47.96 40.98 -36.95
CA ARG A 5 -46.85 40.13 -36.51
C ARG A 5 -47.31 38.67 -36.56
N PRO A 6 -46.54 37.74 -37.18
CA PRO A 6 -46.73 36.32 -36.97
C PRO A 6 -45.71 35.75 -35.97
N ARG A 7 -46.18 34.74 -35.21
CA ARG A 7 -45.40 33.75 -34.45
C ARG A 7 -44.96 32.58 -35.38
N PRO A 8 -44.55 31.41 -34.87
CA PRO A 8 -43.22 30.99 -34.40
C PRO A 8 -42.67 29.81 -35.24
N SER A 9 -41.45 29.32 -35.00
CA SER A 9 -41.09 27.95 -35.43
C SER A 9 -40.01 27.26 -34.57
N THR A 10 -40.28 25.99 -34.34
CA THR A 10 -39.54 24.92 -33.67
C THR A 10 -38.42 24.38 -34.55
N ARG A 11 -37.31 23.90 -33.97
CA ARG A 11 -36.54 22.77 -34.53
C ARG A 11 -35.58 22.13 -33.51
N ALA A 12 -35.61 20.80 -33.51
CA ALA A 12 -34.73 19.89 -32.79
C ALA A 12 -33.38 19.68 -33.51
N ALA A 13 -32.34 19.29 -32.77
CA ALA A 13 -31.14 18.61 -33.27
C ALA A 13 -30.52 17.81 -32.10
N LEU A 14 -30.56 16.48 -32.12
CA LEU A 14 -29.62 15.52 -32.72
C LEU A 14 -28.51 15.10 -31.74
N ILE A 15 -28.61 13.84 -31.32
CA ILE A 15 -27.64 13.07 -30.54
C ILE A 15 -26.41 12.79 -31.41
N VAL A 16 -25.21 13.08 -30.90
CA VAL A 16 -23.96 12.42 -31.32
C VAL A 16 -23.10 12.21 -30.07
N ALA A 17 -22.87 10.94 -29.73
CA ALA A 17 -21.84 10.51 -28.82
C ALA A 17 -20.49 10.51 -29.54
N CYS A 18 -19.42 11.02 -28.91
CA CYS A 18 -18.05 10.75 -29.32
C CYS A 18 -17.13 10.79 -28.09
N ALA A 19 -16.53 9.64 -27.80
CA ALA A 19 -15.36 9.50 -26.94
C ALA A 19 -14.13 10.15 -27.61
N LEU A 20 -13.15 10.61 -26.82
CA LEU A 20 -11.69 10.50 -27.06
C LEU A 20 -10.87 11.34 -26.05
N LEU A 21 -9.76 10.75 -25.58
CA LEU A 21 -8.60 11.37 -24.92
C LEU A 21 -7.95 12.46 -25.82
N PRO A 22 -6.99 13.27 -25.32
CA PRO A 22 -5.59 12.95 -25.66
C PRO A 22 -4.52 13.35 -24.62
N ALA A 23 -3.37 12.67 -24.78
CA ALA A 23 -2.07 12.97 -24.18
C ALA A 23 -1.16 13.78 -25.16
N CYS A 24 -0.03 14.26 -24.62
CA CYS A 24 1.18 14.85 -25.25
C CYS A 24 1.19 16.34 -25.63
N THR A 25 2.08 17.10 -24.97
CA THR A 25 3.20 17.91 -25.53
C THR A 25 4.00 18.45 -24.32
N SER A 26 5.32 18.49 -24.28
CA SER A 26 6.15 19.35 -25.14
C SER A 26 7.65 19.12 -24.83
N ALA A 27 8.43 18.92 -25.89
CA ALA A 27 9.88 19.10 -25.91
C ALA A 27 10.17 20.15 -27.00
N LYS A 28 10.73 21.30 -26.62
CA LYS A 28 11.56 22.20 -27.44
C LYS A 28 11.83 23.53 -26.70
N ALA A 29 13.04 23.68 -26.19
CA ALA A 29 13.81 24.92 -26.01
C ALA A 29 15.01 24.55 -25.10
N MET A 30 16.27 24.93 -25.31
CA MET A 30 16.99 25.60 -26.38
C MET A 30 18.48 25.47 -25.98
N GLU A 31 19.38 25.20 -26.93
CA GLU A 31 20.82 25.40 -26.77
C GLU A 31 21.14 26.88 -26.48
N LEU A 32 22.12 27.15 -25.61
CA LEU A 32 23.40 27.81 -25.95
C LEU A 32 24.11 28.39 -24.71
N MET A 33 25.44 28.29 -24.76
CA MET A 33 26.49 29.05 -24.05
C MET A 33 27.00 28.49 -22.71
N SER A 34 27.95 27.56 -22.90
CA SER A 34 29.19 27.41 -22.12
C SER A 34 29.97 28.73 -21.99
N SER A 35 30.57 29.00 -20.82
CA SER A 35 32.03 29.15 -20.71
C SER A 35 32.49 29.49 -19.29
N ALA A 36 33.75 29.08 -19.03
CA ALA A 36 34.70 29.57 -18.03
C ALA A 36 34.87 28.77 -16.72
N SER A 37 35.86 27.86 -16.82
CA SER A 37 36.65 27.21 -15.79
C SER A 37 37.38 28.15 -14.82
N SER A 38 37.67 27.65 -13.62
CA SER A 38 39.03 27.56 -13.04
C SER A 38 38.96 26.68 -11.78
N THR A 39 39.54 25.47 -11.78
CA THR A 39 40.87 25.11 -11.25
C THR A 39 41.16 25.73 -9.88
N THR A 40 41.61 25.09 -8.81
CA THR A 40 42.17 23.78 -8.45
C THR A 40 42.75 24.06 -7.06
N THR A 41 42.62 23.20 -6.05
CA THR A 41 43.75 22.80 -5.17
C THR A 41 43.30 21.68 -4.25
N THR A 42 44.04 20.59 -4.39
CA THR A 42 44.03 19.30 -3.68
C THR A 42 44.78 19.34 -2.35
N GLN A 43 44.58 18.26 -1.58
CA GLN A 43 45.37 17.69 -0.47
C GLN A 43 44.79 17.95 0.92
N SER A 44 44.77 16.99 1.86
CA SER A 44 44.97 15.53 1.84
C SER A 44 44.59 15.00 3.24
N LEU A 45 43.93 13.85 3.27
CA LEU A 45 44.02 12.71 4.20
C LEU A 45 44.71 12.87 5.57
N SER A 46 44.02 12.46 6.64
CA SER A 46 44.50 11.37 7.53
C SER A 46 43.42 10.86 8.50
N ASP A 47 43.49 9.55 8.70
CA ASP A 47 42.67 8.63 9.48
C ASP A 47 42.94 8.64 11.01
N GLU A 48 42.13 7.82 11.70
CA GLU A 48 42.28 7.22 13.05
C GLU A 48 41.70 7.99 14.25
N ALA A 49 41.15 7.37 15.30
CA ALA A 49 40.67 6.02 15.62
C ALA A 49 40.03 6.11 17.03
N LEU A 50 39.09 5.21 17.35
CA LEU A 50 38.43 5.03 18.65
C LEU A 50 39.39 4.55 19.77
N PRO A 51 38.97 4.66 21.05
CA PRO A 51 39.10 3.48 21.91
C PRO A 51 37.93 3.22 22.89
N THR A 52 37.90 1.95 23.31
CA THR A 52 36.95 1.23 24.19
C THR A 52 37.40 1.19 25.66
N ARG A 53 36.46 1.00 26.60
CA ARG A 53 36.49 0.28 27.93
C ARG A 53 35.68 1.04 29.01
N ALA A 54 35.11 0.48 30.08
CA ALA A 54 34.97 -0.86 30.63
C ALA A 54 33.81 -0.84 31.66
N VAL A 55 33.21 -2.00 31.94
CA VAL A 55 32.19 -2.21 32.99
C VAL A 55 32.87 -2.48 34.33
N VAL A 56 32.42 -1.80 35.39
CA VAL A 56 32.80 -2.07 36.79
C VAL A 56 31.53 -2.40 37.57
N THR A 57 31.50 -3.61 38.14
CA THR A 57 30.48 -4.07 39.09
C THR A 57 30.96 -3.74 40.51
N THR A 58 30.13 -3.06 41.31
CA THR A 58 30.37 -2.94 42.76
C THR A 58 29.11 -3.38 43.51
N THR A 59 29.29 -4.39 44.37
CA THR A 59 28.32 -4.85 45.36
C THR A 59 28.53 -4.06 46.64
N SER A 60 27.47 -3.45 47.19
CA SER A 60 27.48 -2.83 48.51
C SER A 60 26.38 -3.45 49.36
N THR A 61 26.80 -4.16 50.41
CA THR A 61 25.97 -4.75 51.47
C THR A 61 25.66 -3.68 52.52
N SER A 62 24.41 -3.59 52.99
CA SER A 62 24.02 -2.83 54.19
C SER A 62 23.02 -3.64 55.03
N PRO A 63 23.06 -3.52 56.38
CA PRO A 63 22.42 -4.45 57.32
C PRO A 63 20.93 -4.13 57.58
N PRO A 64 20.15 -5.09 58.13
CA PRO A 64 18.71 -4.90 58.32
C PRO A 64 18.44 -4.04 59.54
N THR A 65 17.60 -3.01 59.39
CA THR A 65 17.01 -2.30 60.53
C THR A 65 15.52 -2.63 60.58
N SER A 66 15.13 -3.34 61.62
CA SER A 66 13.76 -3.70 61.94
C SER A 66 13.06 -2.50 62.58
N THR A 67 12.10 -1.91 61.89
CA THR A 67 11.12 -1.00 62.51
C THR A 67 9.72 -1.40 62.06
N THR A 68 8.98 -1.94 63.00
CA THR A 68 7.56 -2.28 62.92
C THR A 68 6.76 -0.97 62.85
N THR A 69 6.11 -0.72 61.72
CA THR A 69 5.10 0.34 61.61
C THR A 69 3.76 -0.30 61.28
N THR A 70 2.83 -0.05 62.20
CA THR A 70 1.44 -0.50 62.24
C THR A 70 0.70 -0.18 60.94
N SER A 71 0.08 -1.20 60.37
CA SER A 71 -0.75 -1.14 59.17
C SER A 71 -2.03 -0.32 59.41
N LEU A 72 -2.24 0.73 58.64
CA LEU A 72 -3.59 1.21 58.32
C LEU A 72 -4.17 0.31 57.22
N PRO A 73 -5.47 -0.03 57.24
CA PRO A 73 -6.07 -0.80 56.17
C PRO A 73 -5.97 0.01 54.88
N ALA A 74 -5.22 -0.51 53.91
CA ALA A 74 -5.26 0.00 52.57
C ALA A 74 -6.70 -0.18 52.06
N ASP A 75 -7.34 0.93 51.71
CA ASP A 75 -8.53 0.92 50.87
C ASP A 75 -8.15 0.19 49.57
N THR A 76 -8.50 -1.09 49.48
CA THR A 76 -8.42 -1.86 48.23
C THR A 76 -9.54 -1.37 47.33
N THR A 77 -9.39 -0.13 46.84
CA THR A 77 -9.95 0.23 45.55
C THR A 77 -9.16 -0.58 44.54
N THR A 78 -9.60 -1.81 44.31
CA THR A 78 -9.22 -2.57 43.12
C THR A 78 -9.69 -1.74 41.95
N THR A 79 -8.82 -0.86 41.44
CA THR A 79 -8.98 -0.27 40.12
C THR A 79 -8.98 -1.46 39.18
N ALA A 80 -10.17 -1.96 38.84
CA ALA A 80 -10.30 -2.93 37.76
C ALA A 80 -9.60 -2.28 36.58
N ALA A 81 -8.43 -2.81 36.20
CA ALA A 81 -7.74 -2.36 35.00
C ALA A 81 -8.79 -2.35 33.90
N LEU A 82 -9.05 -1.18 33.31
CA LEU A 82 -10.02 -1.01 32.25
C LEU A 82 -9.71 -2.09 31.21
N ARG A 83 -10.59 -3.08 31.09
CA ARG A 83 -10.42 -4.14 30.10
C ARG A 83 -10.37 -3.45 28.75
N ASP A 84 -9.33 -3.75 27.99
CA ASP A 84 -9.20 -3.26 26.63
C ASP A 84 -10.43 -3.70 25.83
N PRO A 85 -11.26 -2.75 25.35
CA PRO A 85 -12.49 -3.07 24.65
C PRO A 85 -12.25 -3.79 23.31
N TYR A 86 -11.06 -3.66 22.73
CA TYR A 86 -10.70 -4.23 21.42
C TYR A 86 -10.07 -5.61 21.54
N ALA A 87 -9.66 -6.02 22.75
CA ALA A 87 -9.17 -7.36 23.05
C ALA A 87 -10.29 -8.40 23.26
N GLN A 88 -11.56 -8.00 23.16
CA GLN A 88 -12.71 -8.89 23.33
C GLN A 88 -13.27 -9.34 21.97
N PRO A 89 -13.70 -10.61 21.82
CA PRO A 89 -14.40 -11.05 20.63
C PRO A 89 -15.68 -10.23 20.36
N GLY A 90 -15.96 -9.98 19.09
CA GLY A 90 -17.09 -9.19 18.59
C GLY A 90 -16.87 -7.69 18.64
N TRP A 91 -15.64 -7.21 18.87
CA TRP A 91 -15.38 -5.77 18.96
C TRP A 91 -15.65 -5.05 17.64
N VAL A 92 -15.40 -5.68 16.48
CA VAL A 92 -15.68 -5.09 15.17
C VAL A 92 -17.20 -4.93 14.96
N VAL A 93 -18.00 -5.91 15.39
CA VAL A 93 -19.46 -5.82 15.34
C VAL A 93 -19.96 -4.69 16.25
N ALA A 94 -19.42 -4.58 17.46
CA ALA A 94 -19.77 -3.51 18.40
C ALA A 94 -19.37 -2.12 17.86
N GLU A 95 -18.22 -2.02 17.20
CA GLU A 95 -17.78 -0.79 16.54
C GLU A 95 -18.69 -0.40 15.38
N ASN A 96 -19.06 -1.37 14.52
CA ASN A 96 -19.93 -1.14 13.37
C ASN A 96 -21.39 -0.82 13.72
N ALA A 97 -21.82 -1.08 14.96
CA ALA A 97 -23.12 -0.64 15.46
C ALA A 97 -23.18 0.88 15.71
N LYS A 98 -22.03 1.58 15.74
CA LYS A 98 -21.99 3.04 15.88
C LYS A 98 -22.40 3.73 14.57
N PRO A 99 -22.99 4.94 14.63
CA PRO A 99 -23.35 5.69 13.44
C PRO A 99 -22.14 6.01 12.56
N GLY A 100 -22.23 5.69 11.27
CA GLY A 100 -21.28 6.12 10.26
C GLY A 100 -21.68 7.44 9.59
N THR A 101 -20.79 7.97 8.75
CA THR A 101 -21.01 9.13 7.89
C THR A 101 -20.22 8.98 6.59
N ASN A 102 -20.66 9.63 5.52
CA ASN A 102 -19.92 9.78 4.27
C ASN A 102 -19.16 11.13 4.16
N ASP A 103 -19.17 11.96 5.21
CA ASP A 103 -18.51 13.28 5.25
C ASP A 103 -16.99 13.22 5.12
N TRP A 104 -16.41 12.03 5.31
CA TRP A 104 -15.00 11.78 5.01
C TRP A 104 -14.67 12.06 3.55
N ARG A 105 -15.61 11.81 2.62
CA ARG A 105 -15.41 11.99 1.18
C ARG A 105 -15.09 13.45 0.87
N LEU A 106 -14.08 13.69 0.04
CA LEU A 106 -13.83 15.01 -0.53
C LEU A 106 -14.77 15.20 -1.73
N PRO A 107 -15.64 16.23 -1.73
CA PRO A 107 -16.49 16.50 -2.88
C PRO A 107 -15.66 16.93 -4.09
N ALA A 108 -16.16 16.67 -5.29
CA ALA A 108 -15.50 17.05 -6.55
C ALA A 108 -15.28 18.56 -6.70
N THR A 109 -15.97 19.37 -5.89
CA THR A 109 -15.80 20.83 -5.81
C THR A 109 -14.48 21.25 -5.16
N VAL A 110 -13.88 20.41 -4.31
CA VAL A 110 -12.56 20.71 -3.75
C VAL A 110 -11.55 20.58 -4.90
N ARG A 111 -10.87 21.67 -5.24
CA ARG A 111 -9.88 21.66 -6.33
C ARG A 111 -8.62 20.88 -5.97
N SER A 112 -7.90 20.44 -7.01
CA SER A 112 -6.79 19.51 -6.84
C SER A 112 -5.38 20.01 -7.13
N SER A 113 -5.24 21.30 -7.36
CA SER A 113 -3.95 21.92 -7.50
C SER A 113 -3.91 23.21 -6.70
N GLU A 114 -2.71 23.59 -6.27
CA GLU A 114 -2.48 24.87 -5.64
C GLU A 114 -2.83 26.02 -6.60
N GLN A 115 -2.62 25.84 -7.91
CA GLN A 115 -3.00 26.83 -8.91
C GLN A 115 -4.52 27.04 -8.97
N ASP A 116 -5.31 25.99 -8.82
CA ASP A 116 -6.78 26.05 -8.88
C ASP A 116 -7.42 26.55 -7.58
N SER A 117 -6.72 26.43 -6.45
CA SER A 117 -7.19 26.85 -5.12
C SER A 117 -6.06 27.45 -4.30
N PRO A 118 -5.50 28.61 -4.71
CA PRO A 118 -4.29 29.15 -4.11
C PRO A 118 -4.48 29.58 -2.66
N THR A 119 -5.68 30.00 -2.26
CA THR A 119 -5.97 30.37 -0.86
C THR A 119 -6.43 29.18 -0.02
N GLY A 120 -7.12 28.22 -0.63
CA GLY A 120 -7.62 27.02 0.05
C GLY A 120 -6.62 25.86 0.12
N TRP A 121 -5.49 25.93 -0.61
CA TRP A 121 -4.54 24.84 -0.74
C TRP A 121 -4.12 24.27 0.63
N ILE A 122 -4.01 22.95 0.72
CA ILE A 122 -3.56 22.27 1.93
C ILE A 122 -3.02 20.90 1.56
N GLU A 123 -1.91 20.51 2.16
CA GLU A 123 -1.39 19.15 2.15
C GLU A 123 -0.63 18.86 3.44
N GLY A 124 -0.49 17.58 3.77
CA GLY A 124 0.20 17.19 4.99
C GLY A 124 0.59 15.72 5.04
N TYR A 125 1.42 15.41 6.02
CA TYR A 125 1.85 14.05 6.34
C TYR A 125 2.01 13.88 7.85
N ALA A 126 2.15 12.62 8.26
CA ALA A 126 2.41 12.27 9.65
C ALA A 126 3.85 11.75 9.84
N ASP A 127 4.38 11.84 11.07
CA ASP A 127 5.67 11.26 11.45
C ASP A 127 5.70 9.73 11.43
N ALA A 128 4.56 9.06 11.25
CA ALA A 128 4.45 7.61 11.10
C ALA A 128 3.27 7.21 10.21
N ALA A 129 3.38 6.07 9.53
CA ALA A 129 2.27 5.47 8.77
C ALA A 129 1.30 4.68 9.68
N SER A 130 1.79 4.25 10.83
CA SER A 130 1.02 3.56 11.87
C SER A 130 1.32 4.15 13.25
N VAL A 131 0.38 3.99 14.18
CA VAL A 131 0.54 4.43 15.57
C VAL A 131 -0.15 3.49 16.52
N GLN A 132 0.51 3.16 17.63
CA GLN A 132 -0.08 2.34 18.68
C GLN A 132 -1.11 3.12 19.48
N TYR A 133 -2.15 2.41 19.91
CA TYR A 133 -3.06 2.88 20.93
C TYR A 133 -2.29 3.45 22.14
N GLY A 134 -2.69 4.65 22.59
CA GLY A 134 -2.07 5.33 23.72
C GLY A 134 -0.82 6.14 23.39
N HIS A 135 -0.34 6.10 22.14
CA HIS A 135 0.79 6.92 21.69
C HIS A 135 0.30 8.23 21.05
N THR A 136 1.24 9.06 20.60
CA THR A 136 0.97 10.33 19.91
C THR A 136 1.43 10.27 18.47
N LEU A 137 0.70 10.97 17.60
CA LEU A 137 1.06 11.20 16.19
C LEU A 137 1.37 12.68 15.99
N THR A 138 2.38 13.02 15.20
CA THR A 138 2.68 14.41 14.82
C THR A 138 2.33 14.64 13.36
N LEU A 139 1.56 15.70 13.09
CA LEU A 139 1.20 16.14 11.75
C LEU A 139 2.05 17.34 11.32
N PHE A 140 2.43 17.33 10.06
CA PHE A 140 3.15 18.38 9.36
C PHE A 140 2.28 18.85 8.20
N VAL A 141 1.90 20.12 8.21
CA VAL A 141 0.91 20.68 7.27
C VAL A 141 1.46 21.96 6.65
N ASP A 142 1.36 22.04 5.32
CA ASP A 142 1.59 23.26 4.54
C ASP A 142 0.25 23.80 4.04
N THR A 143 -0.02 25.07 4.35
CA THR A 143 -1.20 25.78 3.83
C THR A 143 -1.03 27.30 3.87
N PRO A 144 -1.46 28.05 2.85
CA PRO A 144 -1.57 29.50 2.90
C PRO A 144 -2.81 29.99 3.65
N ALA A 145 -3.75 29.11 4.01
CA ALA A 145 -4.92 29.44 4.80
C ALA A 145 -4.54 29.90 6.22
N ALA A 146 -5.37 30.73 6.84
CA ALA A 146 -5.06 31.28 8.17
C ALA A 146 -5.13 30.20 9.26
N THR A 147 -6.08 29.30 9.13
CA THR A 147 -6.25 28.14 10.02
C THR A 147 -6.67 26.90 9.24
N PHE A 148 -6.48 25.74 9.86
CA PHE A 148 -7.03 24.47 9.39
C PHE A 148 -7.54 23.65 10.56
N THR A 149 -8.37 22.66 10.27
CA THR A 149 -8.81 21.63 11.21
C THR A 149 -8.46 20.25 10.67
N VAL A 150 -8.36 19.27 11.58
CA VAL A 150 -8.16 17.86 11.24
C VAL A 150 -9.37 17.07 11.74
N GLN A 151 -9.96 16.30 10.85
CA GLN A 151 -11.06 15.39 11.15
C GLN A 151 -10.57 13.96 10.96
N ALA A 152 -10.57 13.16 12.03
CA ALA A 152 -10.15 11.77 11.96
C ALA A 152 -11.35 10.86 11.70
N TYR A 153 -11.37 10.23 10.52
CA TYR A 153 -12.39 9.24 10.18
C TYR A 153 -11.79 7.84 10.29
N ARG A 154 -12.36 7.00 11.15
CA ARG A 154 -12.08 5.56 11.13
C ARG A 154 -12.83 4.96 9.94
N MET A 155 -12.12 4.29 9.07
CA MET A 155 -12.63 3.67 7.86
C MET A 155 -13.11 2.26 8.18
N GLY A 156 -14.24 1.84 7.63
CA GLY A 156 -14.91 0.61 8.08
C GLY A 156 -16.32 0.45 7.49
N TRP A 157 -17.11 -0.53 7.93
CA TRP A 157 -18.42 -0.80 7.32
C TRP A 157 -19.49 0.26 7.67
N TYR A 158 -19.77 0.45 8.96
CA TYR A 158 -20.78 1.39 9.51
C TYR A 158 -22.09 1.49 8.70
N GLY A 159 -22.69 0.35 8.37
CA GLY A 159 -23.94 0.31 7.62
C GLY A 159 -23.84 0.80 6.16
N GLY A 160 -22.64 0.77 5.58
CA GLY A 160 -22.36 1.21 4.22
C GLY A 160 -21.89 2.67 4.09
N ALA A 161 -21.80 3.41 5.21
CA ALA A 161 -21.30 4.78 5.19
C ALA A 161 -19.77 4.87 4.95
N GLN A 162 -19.05 3.75 5.14
CA GLN A 162 -17.61 3.59 4.91
C GLN A 162 -16.68 4.38 5.84
N GLY A 163 -17.21 5.17 6.76
CA GLY A 163 -16.40 5.86 7.75
C GLY A 163 -17.22 6.33 8.95
N ARG A 164 -16.52 6.60 10.06
CA ARG A 164 -17.07 7.23 11.26
C ARG A 164 -16.15 8.33 11.72
N LEU A 165 -16.69 9.52 11.97
CA LEU A 165 -15.93 10.60 12.59
C LEU A 165 -15.61 10.22 14.04
N VAL A 166 -14.32 10.14 14.36
CA VAL A 166 -13.82 9.75 15.68
C VAL A 166 -13.37 10.95 16.49
N TRP A 167 -12.78 11.93 15.81
CA TRP A 167 -12.17 13.08 16.48
C TRP A 167 -12.10 14.26 15.53
N THR A 168 -12.11 15.47 16.09
CA THR A 168 -11.88 16.72 15.37
C THR A 168 -10.97 17.61 16.21
N SER A 169 -9.94 18.20 15.59
CA SER A 169 -9.06 19.15 16.25
C SER A 169 -9.76 20.48 16.52
N ALA A 170 -9.20 21.28 17.42
CA ALA A 170 -9.43 22.73 17.38
C ALA A 170 -8.89 23.32 16.07
N ALA A 171 -9.27 24.56 15.75
CA ALA A 171 -8.63 25.31 14.68
C ALA A 171 -7.14 25.51 15.01
N THR A 172 -6.27 25.03 14.13
CA THR A 172 -4.82 25.12 14.24
C THR A 172 -4.33 26.21 13.30
N PRO A 173 -3.37 27.06 13.71
CA PRO A 173 -2.76 28.03 12.81
C PRO A 173 -2.20 27.36 11.55
N GLY A 174 -2.58 27.89 10.39
CA GLY A 174 -1.96 27.55 9.12
C GLY A 174 -0.63 28.27 8.93
N GLY A 175 0.10 27.91 7.89
CA GLY A 175 1.38 28.51 7.59
C GLY A 175 2.08 27.80 6.45
N ARG A 176 2.79 28.59 5.65
CA ARG A 176 3.64 28.05 4.58
C ARG A 176 4.91 27.46 5.18
N GLN A 177 5.20 26.24 4.78
CA GLN A 177 6.40 25.49 5.15
C GLN A 177 7.48 25.63 4.07
N LEU A 178 8.69 25.16 4.38
CA LEU A 178 9.79 25.14 3.42
C LEU A 178 9.44 24.29 2.19
N VAL A 179 9.89 24.77 1.02
CA VAL A 179 9.81 24.00 -0.22
C VAL A 179 10.61 22.69 -0.07
N ALA A 180 10.15 21.64 -0.74
CA ALA A 180 10.80 20.34 -0.76
C ALA A 180 12.32 20.43 -0.99
N THR A 181 13.10 19.69 -0.21
CA THR A 181 14.52 19.45 -0.49
C THR A 181 14.67 18.33 -1.49
N TYR A 182 15.69 18.40 -2.35
CA TYR A 182 15.94 17.39 -3.38
C TYR A 182 17.41 16.96 -3.40
N ASP A 183 17.66 15.69 -3.11
CA ASP A 183 18.96 15.05 -3.29
C ASP A 183 19.14 14.65 -4.76
N ARG A 184 20.10 15.28 -5.43
CA ARG A 184 20.38 15.07 -6.86
C ARG A 184 21.16 13.78 -7.16
N GLN A 185 21.74 13.12 -6.16
CA GLN A 185 22.51 11.90 -6.35
C GLN A 185 21.62 10.66 -6.37
N ILE A 186 20.59 10.65 -5.51
CA ILE A 186 19.66 9.52 -5.34
C ILE A 186 18.22 9.85 -5.76
N GLY A 187 17.98 11.08 -6.23
CA GLY A 187 16.66 11.52 -6.71
C GLY A 187 15.58 11.62 -5.62
N MET A 188 15.98 11.71 -4.35
CA MET A 188 15.06 11.72 -3.22
C MET A 188 14.55 13.14 -2.93
N SER A 189 13.24 13.27 -2.73
CA SER A 189 12.62 14.49 -2.22
C SER A 189 12.10 14.32 -0.80
N GLU A 190 12.28 15.33 0.05
CA GLU A 190 11.77 15.38 1.43
C GLU A 190 11.09 16.72 1.72
N ALA A 191 10.15 16.73 2.66
CA ALA A 191 9.53 17.91 3.23
C ALA A 191 10.15 18.19 4.61
N PRO A 192 11.13 19.10 4.74
CA PRO A 192 11.73 19.42 6.04
C PRO A 192 10.81 20.38 6.84
N TRP A 193 9.56 19.99 7.03
CA TRP A 193 8.54 20.83 7.65
C TRP A 193 8.62 20.78 9.17
N HIS A 194 8.21 21.88 9.80
CA HIS A 194 8.07 21.92 11.25
C HIS A 194 6.72 21.30 11.66
N SER A 195 6.68 20.71 12.86
CA SER A 195 5.45 20.12 13.42
C SER A 195 4.33 21.16 13.50
N SER A 196 3.15 20.81 12.98
CA SER A 196 1.96 21.68 13.02
C SER A 196 1.01 21.31 14.15
N LEU A 197 0.82 20.02 14.41
CA LEU A 197 -0.13 19.53 15.42
C LEU A 197 0.30 18.15 15.95
N THR A 198 0.31 17.99 17.28
CA THR A 198 0.46 16.68 17.92
C THR A 198 -0.91 16.16 18.36
N VAL A 199 -1.25 14.94 17.94
CA VAL A 199 -2.55 14.31 18.17
C VAL A 199 -2.38 13.13 19.12
N PRO A 200 -3.03 13.13 20.29
CA PRO A 200 -3.05 11.96 21.17
C PRO A 200 -4.02 10.90 20.62
N VAL A 201 -3.53 9.66 20.47
CA VAL A 201 -4.34 8.51 20.07
C VAL A 201 -4.94 7.90 21.34
N THR A 202 -6.04 8.52 21.78
CA THR A 202 -6.72 8.16 23.02
C THR A 202 -7.61 6.91 22.85
N PRO A 203 -8.24 6.41 23.93
CA PRO A 203 -9.11 5.24 23.85
C PRO A 203 -10.29 5.35 22.88
N GLN A 204 -10.65 6.56 22.48
CA GLN A 204 -11.74 6.81 21.52
C GLN A 204 -11.38 6.43 20.07
N TRP A 205 -10.12 6.09 19.78
CA TRP A 205 -9.60 5.65 18.48
C TRP A 205 -9.49 4.11 18.45
N PRO A 206 -10.52 3.38 17.98
CA PRO A 206 -10.40 1.94 17.79
C PRO A 206 -9.30 1.59 16.78
N PRO A 207 -8.71 0.38 16.89
CA PRO A 207 -7.83 -0.15 15.86
C PRO A 207 -8.51 -0.13 14.49
N GLY A 208 -7.76 0.18 13.44
CA GLY A 208 -8.32 0.32 12.10
C GLY A 208 -7.51 1.20 11.18
N GLN A 209 -7.99 1.30 9.96
CA GLN A 209 -7.49 2.26 8.98
C GLN A 209 -8.22 3.59 9.16
N TYR A 210 -7.50 4.70 9.00
CA TYR A 210 -8.00 6.05 9.17
C TYR A 210 -7.65 6.92 7.98
N LEU A 211 -8.56 7.83 7.63
CA LEU A 211 -8.24 9.02 6.86
C LEU A 211 -8.34 10.23 7.78
N LEU A 212 -7.20 10.87 8.03
CA LEU A 212 -7.18 12.20 8.64
C LEU A 212 -7.44 13.22 7.53
N LYS A 213 -8.64 13.79 7.54
CA LYS A 213 -9.04 14.82 6.58
C LYS A 213 -8.60 16.18 7.11
N LEU A 214 -7.63 16.78 6.43
CA LEU A 214 -7.22 18.17 6.63
C LEU A 214 -8.25 19.07 5.94
N VAL A 215 -8.70 20.12 6.63
CA VAL A 215 -9.68 21.09 6.11
C VAL A 215 -9.19 22.51 6.40
N SER A 216 -8.85 23.26 5.36
CA SER A 216 -8.47 24.67 5.51
C SER A 216 -9.71 25.56 5.71
N ASP A 217 -9.57 26.67 6.43
CA ASP A 217 -10.66 27.65 6.61
C ASP A 217 -11.07 28.37 5.32
N ALA A 218 -10.26 28.24 4.27
CA ALA A 218 -10.55 28.68 2.90
C ALA A 218 -11.13 27.56 2.00
N GLY A 219 -11.55 26.42 2.59
CA GLY A 219 -12.38 25.41 1.92
C GLY A 219 -11.64 24.33 1.13
N GLY A 220 -10.31 24.25 1.23
CA GLY A 220 -9.55 23.14 0.66
C GLY A 220 -9.46 21.94 1.60
N SER A 221 -9.10 20.79 1.03
CA SER A 221 -8.95 19.54 1.79
C SER A 221 -7.98 18.56 1.15
N HIS A 222 -7.37 17.75 2.02
CA HIS A 222 -6.37 16.72 1.70
C HIS A 222 -6.43 15.60 2.75
N TYR A 223 -6.04 14.40 2.37
CA TYR A 223 -6.03 13.23 3.24
C TYR A 223 -4.62 12.89 3.72
N VAL A 224 -4.53 12.45 4.98
CA VAL A 224 -3.37 11.75 5.52
C VAL A 224 -3.84 10.38 6.01
N PRO A 225 -3.51 9.27 5.31
CA PRO A 225 -3.84 7.93 5.75
C PRO A 225 -3.01 7.56 6.99
N LEU A 226 -3.61 6.78 7.88
CA LEU A 226 -2.99 6.31 9.11
C LEU A 226 -3.57 4.95 9.50
N THR A 227 -2.71 4.03 9.93
CA THR A 227 -3.17 2.82 10.63
C THR A 227 -3.07 3.02 12.14
N VAL A 228 -4.19 2.91 12.86
CA VAL A 228 -4.16 2.81 14.33
C VAL A 228 -4.10 1.35 14.72
N ARG A 229 -3.06 0.99 15.46
CA ARG A 229 -2.79 -0.37 15.92
C ARG A 229 -3.23 -0.57 17.36
N ASP A 230 -3.68 -1.78 17.66
CA ASP A 230 -3.59 -2.35 19.00
C ASP A 230 -3.23 -3.82 18.83
N ASP A 231 -1.99 -4.17 19.18
CA ASP A 231 -1.48 -5.53 18.95
C ASP A 231 -2.17 -6.57 19.84
N ARG A 232 -2.89 -6.12 20.87
CA ARG A 232 -3.70 -6.97 21.74
C ARG A 232 -5.12 -7.16 21.20
N ALA A 233 -5.51 -6.45 20.14
CA ALA A 233 -6.84 -6.56 19.57
C ALA A 233 -7.15 -8.03 19.26
N ALA A 234 -8.33 -8.47 19.69
CA ALA A 234 -8.81 -9.79 19.33
C ALA A 234 -8.92 -9.87 17.80
N GLY A 235 -8.47 -10.98 17.24
CA GLY A 235 -8.59 -11.20 15.81
C GLY A 235 -7.64 -12.28 15.30
N GLY A 236 -8.21 -13.30 14.66
CA GLY A 236 -7.44 -14.29 13.92
C GLY A 236 -6.85 -13.71 12.63
N LEU A 237 -7.47 -12.68 12.07
CA LEU A 237 -6.99 -12.04 10.84
C LEU A 237 -6.15 -10.80 11.11
N MET A 238 -5.15 -10.60 10.26
CA MET A 238 -4.38 -9.37 10.16
C MET A 238 -4.45 -8.83 8.74
N VAL A 239 -4.87 -7.57 8.57
CA VAL A 239 -4.85 -6.86 7.28
C VAL A 239 -3.63 -5.95 7.24
N VAL A 240 -2.86 -6.05 6.16
CA VAL A 240 -1.60 -5.33 5.96
C VAL A 240 -1.78 -4.26 4.88
N SER A 241 -1.66 -2.99 5.26
CA SER A 241 -1.66 -1.85 4.33
C SER A 241 -0.31 -1.69 3.65
N ALA A 242 -0.33 -1.49 2.33
CA ALA A 242 0.83 -1.55 1.44
C ALA A 242 1.57 -0.19 1.33
N VAL A 243 1.89 0.43 2.46
CA VAL A 243 2.41 1.80 2.53
C VAL A 243 3.80 1.96 1.89
N THR A 244 4.62 0.91 1.79
CA THR A 244 5.86 0.94 0.99
C THR A 244 5.55 1.06 -0.49
N THR A 245 4.52 0.38 -0.99
CA THR A 245 4.08 0.48 -2.39
C THR A 245 3.54 1.88 -2.67
N TRP A 246 2.68 2.41 -1.79
CA TRP A 246 2.20 3.79 -1.91
C TRP A 246 3.36 4.77 -2.01
N GLN A 247 4.38 4.57 -1.16
CA GLN A 247 5.52 5.46 -1.11
C GLN A 247 6.46 5.32 -2.32
N ALA A 248 6.56 4.12 -2.91
CA ALA A 248 7.29 3.87 -4.14
C ALA A 248 6.69 4.62 -5.33
N TYR A 249 5.36 4.71 -5.39
CA TYR A 249 4.62 5.39 -6.46
C TYR A 249 4.38 6.87 -6.22
N ASN A 250 4.53 7.34 -4.97
CA ASN A 250 4.25 8.73 -4.59
C ASN A 250 5.10 9.73 -5.42
N PRO A 251 4.47 10.54 -6.29
CA PRO A 251 5.18 11.48 -7.16
C PRO A 251 5.48 12.82 -6.47
N TRP A 252 5.14 12.98 -5.19
CA TRP A 252 5.35 14.24 -4.49
C TRP A 252 6.83 14.66 -4.51
N GLY A 253 7.07 15.95 -4.72
CA GLY A 253 8.42 16.50 -4.88
C GLY A 253 9.06 16.22 -6.24
N GLY A 254 8.30 15.65 -7.19
CA GLY A 254 8.67 15.52 -8.60
C GLY A 254 9.34 14.19 -8.98
N CYS A 255 9.56 13.27 -8.04
CA CYS A 255 10.16 11.97 -8.31
C CYS A 255 9.56 10.86 -7.42
N SER A 256 9.33 9.71 -8.03
CA SER A 256 8.99 8.44 -7.39
C SER A 256 10.05 7.38 -7.74
N LEU A 257 9.92 6.15 -7.23
CA LEU A 257 10.81 5.04 -7.64
C LEU A 257 10.60 4.59 -9.10
N TYR A 258 9.62 5.17 -9.80
CA TYR A 258 9.29 4.84 -11.18
C TYR A 258 9.64 5.91 -12.18
N ALA A 259 9.44 7.18 -11.82
CA ALA A 259 9.59 8.28 -12.75
C ALA A 259 9.89 9.59 -12.02
N CYS A 260 10.57 10.49 -12.73
CA CYS A 260 10.73 11.89 -12.37
C CYS A 260 10.05 12.82 -13.39
N SER A 261 9.78 14.06 -12.99
CA SER A 261 9.37 15.14 -13.89
C SER A 261 10.41 15.38 -14.99
N ALA A 262 9.95 15.87 -16.15
CA ALA A 262 10.76 16.12 -17.33
C ALA A 262 11.69 17.34 -17.14
N ASP A 263 12.71 17.19 -16.31
CA ASP A 263 13.76 18.17 -15.99
C ASP A 263 14.79 17.62 -14.97
N ARG A 264 14.63 16.38 -14.50
CA ARG A 264 15.51 15.77 -13.49
C ARG A 264 16.66 15.00 -14.13
N ARG A 265 17.81 15.02 -13.43
CA ARG A 265 19.03 14.30 -13.83
C ARG A 265 18.82 12.78 -13.93
N HIS A 266 17.97 12.24 -13.08
CA HIS A 266 17.60 10.83 -13.08
C HIS A 266 16.20 10.67 -13.68
N ASP A 267 15.97 9.54 -14.34
CA ASP A 267 14.67 9.12 -14.84
C ASP A 267 13.73 8.69 -13.69
N ARG A 268 14.27 8.35 -12.51
CA ARG A 268 13.56 7.97 -11.29
C ARG A 268 14.36 8.29 -10.01
N ALA A 269 13.70 8.27 -8.86
CA ALA A 269 14.38 8.20 -7.57
C ALA A 269 14.94 6.80 -7.29
N GLN A 270 16.10 6.72 -6.64
CA GLN A 270 16.66 5.49 -6.07
C GLN A 270 16.29 5.33 -4.59
N VAL A 271 15.99 6.44 -3.91
CA VAL A 271 15.53 6.47 -2.52
C VAL A 271 14.32 7.41 -2.42
N VAL A 272 13.32 7.02 -1.64
CA VAL A 272 12.15 7.86 -1.34
C VAL A 272 11.93 7.95 0.18
N SER A 273 11.44 9.08 0.66
CA SER A 273 11.31 9.36 2.10
C SER A 273 9.87 9.43 2.56
N PHE A 274 9.53 8.79 3.68
CA PHE A 274 8.24 8.94 4.36
C PHE A 274 8.06 10.32 5.03
N ASN A 275 9.10 11.17 5.06
CA ASN A 275 9.01 12.58 5.50
C ASN A 275 8.47 13.47 4.37
N ARG A 276 7.34 13.09 3.78
CA ARG A 276 6.65 13.87 2.74
C ARG A 276 5.18 13.45 2.64
N PRO A 277 4.28 14.34 2.18
CA PRO A 277 2.90 13.97 1.92
C PRO A 277 2.78 13.03 0.73
N TYR A 278 1.71 12.24 0.73
CA TYR A 278 1.23 11.66 -0.51
C TYR A 278 0.69 12.78 -1.39
N SER A 279 1.14 12.78 -2.65
CA SER A 279 0.80 13.84 -3.60
C SER A 279 -0.70 14.03 -3.70
N HIS A 280 -1.10 15.27 -3.87
CA HIS A 280 -2.48 15.60 -4.17
C HIS A 280 -3.02 14.90 -5.43
N GLN A 281 -2.17 14.76 -6.45
CA GLN A 281 -2.48 14.01 -7.67
C GLN A 281 -2.64 12.50 -7.41
N TYR A 282 -2.16 12.02 -6.27
CA TYR A 282 -2.28 10.63 -5.85
C TYR A 282 -3.43 10.48 -4.86
N HIS A 283 -4.65 10.54 -5.42
CA HIS A 283 -5.91 10.49 -4.69
C HIS A 283 -6.00 11.46 -3.51
N ARG A 284 -5.64 12.73 -3.72
CA ARG A 284 -5.80 13.78 -2.70
C ARG A 284 -5.02 13.51 -1.40
N GLY A 285 -3.97 12.69 -1.47
CA GLY A 285 -3.20 12.25 -0.32
C GLY A 285 -3.60 10.89 0.25
N SER A 286 -4.67 10.24 -0.21
CA SER A 286 -5.02 8.90 0.27
C SER A 286 -4.19 7.77 -0.37
N ALA A 287 -3.34 8.08 -1.35
CA ALA A 287 -2.62 7.08 -2.14
C ALA A 287 -3.59 6.00 -2.68
N ASP A 288 -3.18 4.73 -2.67
CA ASP A 288 -4.00 3.61 -3.17
C ASP A 288 -5.12 3.17 -2.21
N PHE A 289 -5.25 3.76 -1.02
CA PHE A 289 -6.17 3.30 0.02
C PHE A 289 -7.62 3.17 -0.47
N LEU A 290 -8.12 4.16 -1.21
CA LEU A 290 -9.54 4.21 -1.61
C LEU A 290 -9.93 3.08 -2.57
N ASP A 291 -9.04 2.73 -3.50
CA ASP A 291 -9.36 1.80 -4.59
C ASP A 291 -8.82 0.38 -4.32
N HIS A 292 -7.68 0.27 -3.65
CA HIS A 292 -6.98 -0.99 -3.43
C HIS A 292 -7.05 -1.51 -1.99
N GLU A 293 -7.68 -0.81 -1.05
CA GLU A 293 -7.78 -1.28 0.34
C GLU A 293 -9.19 -1.15 0.94
N LEU A 294 -9.82 0.02 0.80
CA LEU A 294 -11.11 0.32 1.44
C LEU A 294 -12.23 -0.68 1.12
N PRO A 295 -12.41 -1.20 -0.13
CA PRO A 295 -13.44 -2.19 -0.40
C PRO A 295 -13.26 -3.48 0.41
N LEU A 296 -12.01 -3.92 0.63
CA LEU A 296 -11.73 -5.08 1.47
C LEU A 296 -11.94 -4.75 2.96
N VAL A 297 -11.43 -3.62 3.45
CA VAL A 297 -11.63 -3.17 4.84
C VAL A 297 -13.12 -3.14 5.17
N THR A 298 -13.92 -2.58 4.25
CA THR A 298 -15.38 -2.53 4.36
C THR A 298 -16.00 -3.92 4.42
N LEU A 299 -15.57 -4.86 3.56
CA LEU A 299 -16.11 -6.22 3.53
C LEU A 299 -15.76 -7.03 4.78
N VAL A 300 -14.50 -7.00 5.22
CA VAL A 300 -14.03 -7.68 6.43
C VAL A 300 -14.86 -7.25 7.65
N GLU A 301 -15.07 -5.95 7.78
CA GLU A 301 -15.86 -5.39 8.87
C GLU A 301 -17.35 -5.70 8.75
N GLN A 302 -17.91 -5.69 7.54
CA GLN A 302 -19.29 -6.07 7.28
C GLN A 302 -19.57 -7.52 7.64
N LEU A 303 -18.59 -8.41 7.48
CA LEU A 303 -18.66 -9.81 7.90
C LEU A 303 -18.53 -9.97 9.43
N GLY A 304 -18.23 -8.89 10.16
CA GLY A 304 -18.08 -8.90 11.62
C GLY A 304 -16.82 -9.61 12.08
N ILE A 305 -15.79 -9.71 11.24
CA ILE A 305 -14.56 -10.43 11.55
C ILE A 305 -13.63 -9.52 12.35
N ASP A 306 -13.36 -9.90 13.60
CA ASP A 306 -12.36 -9.22 14.41
C ASP A 306 -10.97 -9.31 13.76
N THR A 307 -10.39 -8.14 13.49
CA THR A 307 -9.24 -8.01 12.58
C THR A 307 -8.22 -7.02 13.15
N SER A 308 -6.96 -7.41 13.21
CA SER A 308 -5.86 -6.47 13.46
C SER A 308 -5.46 -5.76 12.17
N TYR A 309 -5.19 -4.46 12.26
CA TYR A 309 -4.74 -3.66 11.12
C TYR A 309 -3.31 -3.20 11.36
N VAL A 310 -2.45 -3.44 10.39
CA VAL A 310 -1.03 -3.06 10.40
C VAL A 310 -0.64 -2.52 9.03
N THR A 311 0.55 -1.95 8.93
CA THR A 311 1.23 -1.60 7.68
C THR A 311 2.36 -2.59 7.41
N ASP A 312 2.84 -2.66 6.18
CA ASP A 312 4.06 -3.42 5.86
C ASP A 312 5.28 -2.93 6.67
N LEU A 313 5.41 -1.64 6.99
CA LEU A 313 6.45 -1.09 7.88
C LEU A 313 6.39 -1.68 9.30
N ASP A 314 5.20 -2.02 9.78
CA ASP A 314 5.04 -2.72 11.05
C ASP A 314 5.57 -4.16 10.95
N LEU A 315 5.37 -4.83 9.82
CA LEU A 315 5.98 -6.14 9.57
C LEU A 315 7.51 -6.07 9.45
N HIS A 316 8.05 -4.98 8.93
CA HIS A 316 9.51 -4.76 8.90
C HIS A 316 10.08 -4.56 10.30
N SER A 317 9.47 -3.69 11.10
CA SER A 317 9.98 -3.33 12.43
C SER A 317 9.66 -4.38 13.50
N GLN A 318 8.57 -5.13 13.34
CA GLN A 318 8.04 -6.11 14.30
C GLN A 318 7.54 -7.37 13.56
N PRO A 319 8.44 -8.19 12.98
CA PRO A 319 8.05 -9.37 12.20
C PRO A 319 7.22 -10.40 12.97
N ASP A 320 7.32 -10.42 14.30
CA ASP A 320 6.59 -11.37 15.15
C ASP A 320 5.08 -11.11 15.24
N LEU A 321 4.58 -9.97 14.71
CA LEU A 321 3.14 -9.67 14.66
C LEU A 321 2.30 -10.73 13.93
N VAL A 322 2.94 -11.52 13.07
CA VAL A 322 2.31 -12.64 12.32
C VAL A 322 2.12 -13.89 13.17
N ASN A 323 2.81 -14.05 14.31
CA ASN A 323 2.96 -15.32 15.01
C ASN A 323 1.66 -15.86 15.61
N ASP A 324 0.81 -14.97 16.13
CA ASP A 324 -0.45 -15.33 16.80
C ASP A 324 -1.67 -15.17 15.88
N ARG A 325 -1.44 -15.13 14.57
CA ARG A 325 -2.48 -14.94 13.56
C ARG A 325 -2.91 -16.27 12.96
N ARG A 326 -4.18 -16.35 12.58
CA ARG A 326 -4.76 -17.45 11.79
C ARG A 326 -4.68 -17.16 10.29
N GLY A 327 -4.73 -15.89 9.92
CA GLY A 327 -4.55 -15.44 8.54
C GLY A 327 -3.95 -14.04 8.44
N VAL A 328 -3.12 -13.82 7.41
CA VAL A 328 -2.62 -12.51 7.02
C VAL A 328 -3.13 -12.19 5.62
N ILE A 329 -3.71 -11.01 5.45
CA ILE A 329 -4.34 -10.56 4.22
C ILE A 329 -3.58 -9.36 3.68
N THR A 330 -3.08 -9.48 2.46
CA THR A 330 -2.43 -8.43 1.68
C THR A 330 -3.36 -7.97 0.56
N LEU A 331 -3.18 -6.71 0.18
CA LEU A 331 -4.18 -5.88 -0.51
C LEU A 331 -3.94 -5.82 -2.02
N GLY A 332 -4.54 -4.84 -2.71
CA GLY A 332 -4.72 -4.88 -4.15
C GLY A 332 -3.43 -4.71 -4.94
N HIS A 333 -2.42 -4.05 -4.36
CA HIS A 333 -1.11 -3.83 -4.96
C HIS A 333 -0.04 -3.66 -3.88
N ASP A 334 0.72 -4.73 -3.61
CA ASP A 334 1.63 -4.82 -2.47
C ASP A 334 3.03 -5.28 -2.93
N GLU A 335 3.67 -4.44 -3.75
CA GLU A 335 4.83 -4.77 -4.58
C GLU A 335 6.16 -4.78 -3.81
N TYR A 336 6.33 -3.91 -2.81
CA TYR A 336 7.64 -3.56 -2.24
C TYR A 336 7.87 -4.18 -0.85
N TYR A 337 8.76 -5.17 -0.79
CA TYR A 337 9.03 -5.94 0.43
C TYR A 337 10.50 -5.93 0.83
N SER A 338 10.76 -5.72 2.12
CA SER A 338 12.07 -5.96 2.72
C SER A 338 12.29 -7.43 3.03
N THR A 339 13.55 -7.83 3.26
CA THR A 339 13.89 -9.18 3.72
C THR A 339 13.10 -9.56 4.97
N THR A 340 13.06 -8.70 5.99
CA THR A 340 12.34 -8.95 7.24
C THR A 340 10.85 -9.22 7.02
N MET A 341 10.19 -8.41 6.18
CA MET A 341 8.77 -8.59 5.87
C MET A 341 8.51 -9.94 5.20
N ARG A 342 9.30 -10.28 4.17
CA ARG A 342 9.12 -11.53 3.43
C ARG A 342 9.40 -12.75 4.30
N ASP A 343 10.48 -12.73 5.07
CA ASP A 343 10.86 -13.81 5.97
C ASP A 343 9.78 -14.04 7.04
N ALA A 344 9.15 -12.98 7.56
CA ALA A 344 8.02 -13.08 8.48
C ALA A 344 6.84 -13.86 7.86
N LEU A 345 6.46 -13.55 6.62
CA LEU A 345 5.37 -14.24 5.92
C LEU A 345 5.70 -15.71 5.61
N GLU A 346 6.92 -16.00 5.14
CA GLU A 346 7.37 -17.38 4.89
C GLU A 346 7.37 -18.20 6.20
N SER A 347 7.83 -17.58 7.28
CA SER A 347 7.85 -18.16 8.63
C SER A 347 6.43 -18.41 9.16
N ALA A 348 5.48 -17.50 8.90
CA ALA A 348 4.07 -17.66 9.25
C ALA A 348 3.44 -18.86 8.52
N VAL A 349 3.66 -18.98 7.21
CA VAL A 349 3.19 -20.13 6.40
C VAL A 349 3.77 -21.44 6.95
N ALA A 350 5.05 -21.46 7.31
CA ALA A 350 5.69 -22.65 7.89
C ALA A 350 5.07 -23.08 9.24
N ARG A 351 4.42 -22.17 9.96
CA ARG A 351 3.68 -22.44 11.21
C ARG A 351 2.19 -22.75 11.03
N GLY A 352 1.68 -22.72 9.80
CA GLY A 352 0.26 -22.98 9.52
C GLY A 352 -0.62 -21.73 9.48
N VAL A 353 -0.04 -20.53 9.46
CA VAL A 353 -0.79 -19.28 9.25
C VAL A 353 -1.21 -19.18 7.78
N ASN A 354 -2.46 -18.85 7.52
CA ASN A 354 -2.95 -18.67 6.15
C ASN A 354 -2.50 -17.33 5.56
N LEU A 355 -2.25 -17.25 4.25
CA LEU A 355 -1.98 -15.99 3.56
C LEU A 355 -2.93 -15.77 2.39
N ALA A 356 -3.51 -14.58 2.27
CA ALA A 356 -4.28 -14.19 1.09
C ALA A 356 -3.64 -12.98 0.39
N PHE A 357 -3.31 -13.14 -0.88
CA PHE A 357 -2.86 -12.09 -1.79
C PHE A 357 -4.01 -11.72 -2.72
N LEU A 358 -4.66 -10.59 -2.43
CA LEU A 358 -5.85 -10.14 -3.14
C LEU A 358 -5.54 -9.14 -4.25
N GLY A 359 -4.34 -9.26 -4.83
CA GLY A 359 -3.80 -8.40 -5.88
C GLY A 359 -3.00 -9.19 -6.92
N ALA A 360 -2.15 -8.47 -7.66
CA ALA A 360 -1.03 -9.02 -8.43
C ALA A 360 0.24 -8.24 -8.11
N ASN A 361 1.38 -8.69 -8.65
CA ASN A 361 2.67 -8.03 -8.51
C ASN A 361 3.14 -7.92 -7.05
N ALA A 362 2.60 -8.75 -6.17
CA ALA A 362 2.95 -8.71 -4.76
C ALA A 362 4.36 -9.27 -4.54
N VAL A 363 5.12 -8.68 -3.61
CA VAL A 363 6.48 -9.13 -3.23
C VAL A 363 7.43 -9.16 -4.44
N TYR A 364 7.25 -8.28 -5.43
CA TYR A 364 8.08 -8.25 -6.64
C TYR A 364 9.42 -7.54 -6.43
N ARG A 365 9.42 -6.42 -5.69
CA ARG A 365 10.60 -5.59 -5.46
C ARG A 365 11.19 -5.83 -4.08
N HIS A 366 12.50 -6.09 -4.04
CA HIS A 366 13.22 -6.04 -2.79
C HIS A 366 13.59 -4.59 -2.43
N ILE A 367 13.29 -4.18 -1.19
CA ILE A 367 13.64 -2.86 -0.64
C ILE A 367 14.46 -2.99 0.63
N ARG A 368 15.13 -1.89 0.98
CA ARG A 368 15.68 -1.69 2.32
C ARG A 368 15.11 -0.44 2.95
N MET A 369 14.91 -0.52 4.25
CA MET A 369 14.57 0.62 5.09
C MET A 369 15.83 1.19 5.72
N GLN A 370 15.90 2.51 5.79
CA GLN A 370 17.00 3.28 6.36
C GLN A 370 16.47 4.40 7.24
N PRO A 371 17.27 4.86 8.23
CA PRO A 371 16.89 6.03 9.00
C PRO A 371 16.91 7.29 8.13
N ASP A 372 16.18 8.32 8.56
CA ASP A 372 16.38 9.67 8.01
C ASP A 372 17.66 10.32 8.53
N ALA A 373 17.95 11.54 8.05
CA ALA A 373 19.13 12.31 8.46
C ALA A 373 19.17 12.64 9.96
N SER A 374 18.05 12.55 10.68
CA SER A 374 17.98 12.72 12.14
C SER A 374 18.16 11.43 12.92
N GLY A 375 18.34 10.29 12.23
CA GLY A 375 18.50 8.97 12.83
C GLY A 375 17.20 8.26 13.17
N ARG A 376 16.02 8.80 12.79
CA ARG A 376 14.74 8.10 13.01
C ARG A 376 14.66 6.90 12.07
N PRO A 377 14.44 5.67 12.57
CA PRO A 377 14.43 4.46 11.74
C PRO A 377 13.28 4.45 10.74
N ASP A 378 13.45 3.68 9.67
CA ASP A 378 12.41 3.33 8.69
C ASP A 378 11.74 4.54 8.00
N ARG A 379 12.48 5.63 7.84
CA ARG A 379 11.99 6.85 7.18
C ARG A 379 12.41 6.96 5.72
N GLN A 380 13.40 6.21 5.27
CA GLN A 380 13.83 6.17 3.88
C GLN A 380 13.73 4.76 3.32
N MET A 381 13.18 4.64 2.11
CA MET A 381 13.03 3.39 1.39
C MET A 381 13.92 3.40 0.16
N VAL A 382 14.79 2.39 0.06
CA VAL A 382 15.83 2.27 -0.97
C VAL A 382 15.46 1.22 -2.01
N ASN A 383 15.60 1.57 -3.29
CA ASN A 383 15.47 0.64 -4.42
C ASN A 383 16.32 1.07 -5.64
N TYR A 384 17.47 0.43 -5.81
CA TYR A 384 18.40 0.63 -6.93
C TYR A 384 18.03 -0.21 -8.18
N ARG A 385 17.22 -1.26 -8.05
CA ARG A 385 16.79 -2.16 -9.15
C ARG A 385 17.92 -2.93 -9.84
N GLU A 386 19.14 -2.85 -9.33
CA GLU A 386 20.35 -3.42 -9.92
C GLU A 386 21.25 -4.07 -8.87
N GLN A 387 22.18 -4.91 -9.31
CA GLN A 387 23.10 -5.62 -8.41
C GLN A 387 24.25 -4.74 -7.90
N THR A 388 24.56 -3.65 -8.62
CA THR A 388 25.56 -2.64 -8.25
C THR A 388 25.07 -1.65 -7.19
N ASP A 389 23.90 -1.93 -6.61
CA ASP A 389 23.38 -1.29 -5.43
C ASP A 389 24.47 -1.13 -4.35
N PRO A 390 24.77 0.09 -3.88
CA PRO A 390 25.81 0.34 -2.88
C PRO A 390 25.64 -0.49 -1.59
N GLY A 391 24.40 -0.78 -1.18
CA GLY A 391 24.14 -1.62 -0.01
C GLY A 391 24.39 -3.11 -0.24
N ALA A 392 24.42 -3.56 -1.49
CA ALA A 392 24.74 -4.95 -1.86
C ALA A 392 26.24 -5.27 -1.74
N VAL A 393 27.10 -4.26 -1.62
CA VAL A 393 28.55 -4.43 -1.46
C VAL A 393 28.88 -5.14 -0.15
N ALA A 394 28.15 -4.82 0.93
CA ALA A 394 28.34 -5.43 2.24
C ALA A 394 27.66 -6.80 2.37
N ASP A 395 26.45 -6.92 1.81
CA ASP A 395 25.70 -8.17 1.75
C ASP A 395 24.93 -8.25 0.43
N SER A 396 25.34 -9.16 -0.45
CA SER A 396 24.65 -9.38 -1.73
C SER A 396 23.18 -9.73 -1.55
N GLN A 397 22.79 -10.41 -0.45
CA GLN A 397 21.39 -10.75 -0.17
C GLN A 397 20.54 -9.54 0.22
N GLN A 398 21.17 -8.37 0.38
CA GLN A 398 20.48 -7.10 0.58
C GLN A 398 20.32 -6.28 -0.71
N ALA A 399 20.76 -6.78 -1.88
CA ALA A 399 20.58 -6.09 -3.15
C ALA A 399 19.09 -5.82 -3.45
N THR A 400 18.75 -4.59 -3.83
CA THR A 400 17.36 -4.16 -4.09
C THR A 400 16.93 -4.43 -5.55
N VAL A 401 17.18 -5.66 -6.00
CA VAL A 401 16.73 -6.21 -7.29
C VAL A 401 15.28 -6.71 -7.22
N GLN A 402 14.77 -7.28 -8.31
CA GLN A 402 13.56 -8.10 -8.22
C GLN A 402 13.88 -9.37 -7.42
N TRP A 403 12.95 -9.78 -6.58
CA TRP A 403 13.11 -10.94 -5.71
C TRP A 403 13.52 -12.23 -6.44
N ARG A 404 12.98 -12.46 -7.64
CA ARG A 404 13.30 -13.61 -8.49
C ARG A 404 14.69 -13.59 -9.12
N ASN A 405 15.32 -12.42 -9.22
CA ASN A 405 16.60 -12.26 -9.91
C ASN A 405 17.78 -12.54 -8.97
N ALA A 406 18.94 -12.87 -9.55
CA ALA A 406 20.18 -12.90 -8.79
C ALA A 406 20.46 -11.50 -8.20
N PRO A 407 21.05 -11.41 -6.99
CA PRO A 407 21.60 -12.52 -6.18
C PRO A 407 20.57 -13.24 -5.30
N LEU A 408 19.34 -12.74 -5.18
CA LEU A 408 18.33 -13.27 -4.24
C LEU A 408 17.79 -14.62 -4.67
N ARG A 409 17.43 -14.78 -5.96
CA ARG A 409 16.86 -16.02 -6.54
C ARG A 409 15.69 -16.59 -5.72
N ARG A 410 14.88 -15.71 -5.14
CA ARG A 410 13.70 -16.03 -4.34
C ARG A 410 12.47 -15.54 -5.10
N PRO A 411 11.97 -16.23 -6.15
CA PRO A 411 10.78 -15.78 -6.84
C PRO A 411 9.57 -15.74 -5.91
N GLU A 412 8.65 -14.85 -6.21
CA GLU A 412 7.42 -14.56 -5.48
C GLU A 412 6.56 -15.82 -5.35
N ALA A 413 6.55 -16.65 -6.40
CA ALA A 413 5.81 -17.90 -6.44
C ALA A 413 6.20 -18.92 -5.36
N THR A 414 7.40 -18.83 -4.74
CA THR A 414 7.74 -19.73 -3.63
C THR A 414 6.93 -19.43 -2.38
N LEU A 415 6.43 -18.20 -2.24
CA LEU A 415 5.55 -17.77 -1.16
C LEU A 415 4.08 -17.71 -1.62
N ILE A 416 3.82 -17.08 -2.77
CA ILE A 416 2.47 -16.74 -3.24
C ILE A 416 1.84 -17.87 -4.06
N GLY A 417 2.66 -18.74 -4.66
CA GLY A 417 2.23 -19.77 -5.62
C GLY A 417 2.19 -19.29 -7.08
N VAL A 418 2.02 -18.00 -7.30
CA VAL A 418 2.09 -17.31 -8.60
C VAL A 418 3.12 -16.16 -8.54
N GLN A 419 3.49 -15.61 -9.68
CA GLN A 419 4.46 -14.50 -9.78
C GLN A 419 4.04 -13.50 -10.85
N TYR A 420 4.45 -12.24 -10.72
CA TYR A 420 4.19 -11.18 -11.71
C TYR A 420 4.52 -11.63 -13.14
N GLY A 421 3.55 -11.44 -14.04
CA GLY A 421 3.67 -11.67 -15.48
C GLY A 421 3.93 -10.36 -16.22
N CYS A 422 2.94 -9.47 -16.28
CA CYS A 422 3.05 -8.20 -17.01
C CYS A 422 2.01 -7.15 -16.57
N ALA A 423 2.26 -5.90 -16.93
CA ALA A 423 1.42 -4.74 -16.65
C ALA A 423 0.83 -4.10 -17.91
N GLY A 424 -0.25 -3.33 -17.74
CA GLY A 424 -0.94 -2.62 -18.82
C GLY A 424 -1.88 -3.51 -19.62
N VAL A 425 -2.51 -4.48 -18.98
CA VAL A 425 -3.39 -5.46 -19.62
C VAL A 425 -4.84 -5.32 -19.17
N ARG A 426 -5.75 -5.86 -20.00
CA ARG A 426 -7.15 -6.09 -19.65
C ARG A 426 -7.60 -7.38 -20.31
N ALA A 427 -8.10 -8.32 -19.53
CA ALA A 427 -8.61 -9.60 -20.00
C ALA A 427 -9.75 -10.11 -19.11
N PRO A 428 -10.62 -11.01 -19.60
CA PRO A 428 -11.57 -11.70 -18.74
C PRO A 428 -10.83 -12.69 -17.82
N MET A 429 -11.33 -12.91 -16.61
CA MET A 429 -10.91 -14.01 -15.75
C MET A 429 -11.77 -15.24 -16.04
N ARG A 430 -11.17 -16.34 -16.47
CA ARG A 430 -11.87 -17.60 -16.74
C ARG A 430 -11.68 -18.56 -15.58
N LEU A 431 -12.77 -18.89 -14.91
CA LEU A 431 -12.78 -19.84 -13.81
C LEU A 431 -12.66 -21.27 -14.34
N VAL A 432 -11.81 -22.10 -13.74
CA VAL A 432 -11.49 -23.45 -14.26
C VAL A 432 -11.59 -24.56 -13.22
N ASN A 433 -11.93 -24.22 -11.98
CA ASN A 433 -12.09 -25.19 -10.89
C ASN A 433 -13.12 -24.72 -9.85
N THR A 434 -14.36 -24.44 -10.29
CA THR A 434 -15.40 -23.87 -9.41
C THR A 434 -16.02 -24.83 -8.40
N ALA A 435 -15.59 -26.10 -8.39
CA ALA A 435 -15.93 -27.04 -7.32
C ALA A 435 -15.13 -26.78 -6.03
N ASN A 436 -14.05 -25.99 -6.11
CA ASN A 436 -13.25 -25.61 -4.96
C ASN A 436 -14.07 -24.76 -3.97
N TRP A 437 -13.81 -24.92 -2.67
CA TRP A 437 -14.53 -24.29 -1.56
C TRP A 437 -14.61 -22.76 -1.66
N VAL A 438 -13.60 -22.11 -2.26
CA VAL A 438 -13.62 -20.65 -2.40
C VAL A 438 -14.82 -20.15 -3.23
N PHE A 439 -15.37 -20.98 -4.11
CA PHE A 439 -16.53 -20.65 -4.95
C PHE A 439 -17.87 -21.08 -4.35
N ALA A 440 -17.89 -21.65 -3.13
CA ALA A 440 -19.12 -22.09 -2.48
C ALA A 440 -20.16 -20.96 -2.41
N ASN A 441 -21.40 -21.25 -2.79
CA ASN A 441 -22.54 -20.31 -2.76
C ASN A 441 -22.36 -19.01 -3.56
N THR A 442 -21.39 -18.93 -4.47
CA THR A 442 -21.18 -17.77 -5.35
C THR A 442 -22.05 -17.81 -6.62
N GLY A 443 -22.57 -18.99 -6.97
CA GLY A 443 -23.22 -19.24 -8.26
C GLY A 443 -22.22 -19.42 -9.42
N ALA A 444 -20.91 -19.38 -9.14
CA ALA A 444 -19.88 -19.44 -10.17
C ALA A 444 -19.82 -20.81 -10.89
N GLY A 445 -19.79 -20.77 -12.21
CA GLY A 445 -19.75 -21.96 -13.07
C GLY A 445 -18.35 -22.23 -13.64
N ASN A 446 -18.05 -23.50 -13.89
CA ASN A 446 -16.79 -23.85 -14.54
C ASN A 446 -16.76 -23.31 -15.98
N ASN A 447 -15.63 -22.74 -16.41
CA ASN A 447 -15.44 -21.98 -17.63
C ASN A 447 -16.21 -20.65 -17.73
N GLN A 448 -16.88 -20.21 -16.65
CA GLN A 448 -17.43 -18.85 -16.60
C GLN A 448 -16.31 -17.82 -16.79
N GLN A 449 -16.59 -16.80 -17.60
CA GLN A 449 -15.71 -15.67 -17.78
C GLN A 449 -16.27 -14.47 -17.02
N ILE A 450 -15.41 -13.82 -16.25
CA ILE A 450 -15.70 -12.56 -15.59
C ILE A 450 -14.95 -11.47 -16.35
N ASP A 451 -15.70 -10.67 -17.10
CA ASP A 451 -15.14 -9.66 -17.98
C ASP A 451 -14.34 -8.59 -17.22
N ASN A 452 -13.24 -8.16 -17.83
CA ASN A 452 -12.37 -7.07 -17.36
C ASN A 452 -11.76 -7.25 -15.95
N LEU A 453 -11.81 -8.46 -15.39
CA LEU A 453 -11.29 -8.72 -14.05
C LEU A 453 -9.77 -8.92 -14.01
N VAL A 454 -9.14 -9.39 -15.10
CA VAL A 454 -7.67 -9.50 -15.16
C VAL A 454 -7.10 -8.17 -15.65
N GLY A 455 -6.53 -7.41 -14.74
CA GLY A 455 -5.82 -6.15 -14.99
C GLY A 455 -5.61 -5.37 -13.68
N VAL A 456 -5.02 -4.17 -13.72
CA VAL A 456 -4.13 -3.67 -14.78
C VAL A 456 -2.83 -4.48 -14.89
N GLU A 457 -2.54 -5.29 -13.88
CA GLU A 457 -1.45 -6.27 -13.84
C GLU A 457 -2.00 -7.65 -13.48
N PHE A 458 -1.21 -8.68 -13.80
CA PHE A 458 -1.57 -10.06 -13.50
C PHE A 458 -0.34 -10.91 -13.12
N ASP A 459 -0.61 -11.97 -12.36
CA ASP A 459 0.36 -13.00 -12.03
C ASP A 459 0.10 -14.30 -12.82
N GLU A 460 1.16 -15.08 -13.01
CA GLU A 460 1.19 -16.36 -13.72
C GLU A 460 1.96 -17.44 -12.96
N LEU A 461 1.98 -18.67 -13.48
CA LEU A 461 2.80 -19.74 -12.91
C LEU A 461 4.28 -19.49 -13.17
N ALA A 462 5.08 -19.58 -12.11
CA ALA A 462 6.53 -19.68 -12.20
C ALA A 462 6.99 -21.01 -12.84
N PRO A 463 8.29 -21.13 -13.22
CA PRO A 463 8.88 -22.42 -13.54
C PRO A 463 8.61 -23.46 -12.45
N ARG A 464 8.48 -24.74 -12.86
CA ARG A 464 8.06 -25.83 -11.96
C ARG A 464 8.92 -25.95 -10.70
N SER A 465 10.20 -25.65 -10.77
CA SER A 465 11.13 -25.68 -9.62
C SER A 465 10.79 -24.69 -8.51
N PHE A 466 9.96 -23.67 -8.79
CA PHE A 466 9.58 -22.62 -7.86
C PHE A 466 8.08 -22.60 -7.53
N THR A 467 7.31 -23.53 -8.08
CA THR A 467 5.87 -23.63 -7.78
C THR A 467 5.64 -24.66 -6.68
N PRO A 468 4.84 -24.34 -5.65
CA PRO A 468 4.42 -25.31 -4.65
C PRO A 468 3.81 -26.57 -5.30
N GLU A 469 4.21 -27.75 -4.84
CA GLU A 469 3.78 -29.02 -5.45
C GLU A 469 2.27 -29.23 -5.35
N SER A 470 1.65 -28.75 -4.27
CA SER A 470 0.23 -28.87 -3.97
C SER A 470 -0.63 -27.80 -4.67
N LEU A 471 -0.06 -26.98 -5.56
CA LEU A 471 -0.73 -25.81 -6.14
C LEU A 471 -1.91 -26.19 -7.04
N GLU A 472 -3.06 -25.64 -6.69
CA GLU A 472 -4.34 -25.75 -7.35
C GLU A 472 -4.65 -24.42 -8.06
N VAL A 473 -4.84 -24.50 -9.37
CA VAL A 473 -5.28 -23.40 -10.24
C VAL A 473 -6.81 -23.35 -10.21
N LEU A 474 -7.31 -22.16 -9.90
CA LEU A 474 -8.73 -21.86 -9.70
C LEU A 474 -9.31 -21.07 -10.88
N ALA A 475 -8.52 -20.16 -11.44
CA ALA A 475 -8.80 -19.45 -12.68
C ALA A 475 -7.55 -19.42 -13.56
N ALA A 476 -7.75 -19.45 -14.87
CA ALA A 476 -6.67 -19.46 -15.85
C ALA A 476 -7.11 -18.77 -17.15
N SER A 477 -6.52 -17.62 -17.45
CA SER A 477 -6.89 -16.78 -18.59
C SER A 477 -5.73 -16.52 -19.54
N PRO A 478 -5.89 -16.67 -20.87
CA PRO A 478 -4.90 -16.18 -21.81
C PRO A 478 -4.84 -14.65 -21.76
N VAL A 479 -3.63 -14.10 -21.69
CA VAL A 479 -3.39 -12.65 -21.66
C VAL A 479 -2.36 -12.31 -22.73
N ARG A 480 -2.57 -11.23 -23.48
CA ARG A 480 -1.55 -10.68 -24.37
C ARG A 480 -0.92 -9.45 -23.74
N CYS A 481 0.40 -9.45 -23.62
CA CYS A 481 1.15 -8.29 -23.14
C CYS A 481 2.36 -8.06 -24.04
N ARG A 482 2.52 -6.83 -24.55
CA ARG A 482 3.67 -6.42 -25.39
C ARG A 482 3.95 -7.40 -26.55
N GLY A 483 2.89 -7.88 -27.21
CA GLY A 483 2.98 -8.82 -28.34
C GLY A 483 3.24 -10.28 -27.96
N LEU A 484 3.52 -10.57 -26.69
CA LEU A 484 3.70 -11.94 -26.17
C LEU A 484 2.41 -12.46 -25.55
N GLN A 485 2.29 -13.78 -25.54
CA GLN A 485 1.18 -14.51 -24.93
C GLN A 485 1.61 -14.97 -23.54
N TYR A 486 0.75 -14.76 -22.56
CA TYR A 486 0.89 -15.14 -21.16
C TYR A 486 -0.38 -15.84 -20.67
N GLN A 487 -0.33 -16.37 -19.45
CA GLN A 487 -1.47 -16.99 -18.81
C GLN A 487 -1.63 -16.49 -17.38
N HIS A 488 -2.64 -15.65 -17.13
CA HIS A 488 -3.06 -15.30 -15.78
C HIS A 488 -3.48 -16.53 -15.00
N VAL A 489 -3.15 -16.57 -13.71
CA VAL A 489 -3.55 -17.63 -12.78
C VAL A 489 -4.04 -17.05 -11.45
N MET A 490 -5.22 -17.51 -11.02
CA MET A 490 -5.64 -17.50 -9.62
C MET A 490 -5.33 -18.87 -9.01
N SER A 491 -4.77 -18.90 -7.80
CA SER A 491 -4.30 -20.14 -7.18
C SER A 491 -4.64 -20.28 -5.70
N TYR A 492 -4.64 -21.52 -5.26
CA TYR A 492 -4.66 -21.92 -3.87
C TYR A 492 -3.66 -23.06 -3.67
N TYR A 493 -2.88 -23.04 -2.59
CA TYR A 493 -2.10 -24.20 -2.16
C TYR A 493 -2.15 -24.36 -0.65
N SER A 494 -1.92 -25.58 -0.19
CA SER A 494 -1.82 -25.90 1.23
C SER A 494 -0.53 -26.66 1.54
N ASN A 495 -0.01 -26.52 2.76
CA ASN A 495 1.22 -27.19 3.20
C ASN A 495 0.97 -28.18 4.36
N ALA A 496 2.01 -28.95 4.71
CA ALA A 496 1.94 -29.94 5.77
C ALA A 496 1.67 -29.37 7.18
N ALA A 497 2.01 -28.10 7.43
CA ALA A 497 1.68 -27.41 8.68
C ALA A 497 0.17 -27.07 8.78
N GLY A 498 -0.52 -27.05 7.62
CA GLY A 498 -1.94 -26.74 7.49
C GLY A 498 -2.22 -25.33 6.98
N ALA A 499 -1.20 -24.53 6.65
CA ALA A 499 -1.43 -23.22 6.06
C ALA A 499 -2.12 -23.37 4.71
N GLY A 500 -3.09 -22.50 4.42
CA GLY A 500 -3.62 -22.26 3.08
C GLY A 500 -3.10 -20.92 2.55
N VAL A 501 -2.63 -20.89 1.32
CA VAL A 501 -2.23 -19.65 0.63
C VAL A 501 -3.09 -19.47 -0.61
N PHE A 502 -3.80 -18.35 -0.67
CA PHE A 502 -4.70 -17.98 -1.76
C PHE A 502 -4.18 -16.73 -2.48
N ALA A 503 -4.17 -16.74 -3.81
CA ALA A 503 -3.74 -15.60 -4.62
C ALA A 503 -4.70 -15.38 -5.80
N THR A 504 -5.20 -14.15 -5.95
CA THR A 504 -6.13 -13.78 -7.03
C THR A 504 -5.39 -13.54 -8.35
N GLY A 505 -4.14 -13.08 -8.26
CA GLY A 505 -3.26 -12.84 -9.39
C GLY A 505 -3.72 -11.68 -10.25
N THR A 506 -4.46 -10.71 -9.70
CA THR A 506 -4.86 -9.49 -10.43
C THR A 506 -5.09 -8.30 -9.52
N ILE A 507 -4.64 -7.10 -9.94
CA ILE A 507 -4.81 -5.84 -9.20
C ILE A 507 -6.29 -5.43 -9.08
N ASN A 508 -7.11 -5.70 -10.10
CA ASN A 508 -8.51 -5.29 -10.16
C ASN A 508 -9.43 -6.04 -9.17
N TRP A 509 -8.89 -6.99 -8.40
CA TRP A 509 -9.71 -7.81 -7.51
C TRP A 509 -10.42 -6.98 -6.43
N ILE A 510 -9.70 -6.08 -5.74
CA ILE A 510 -10.29 -5.35 -4.60
C ILE A 510 -11.32 -4.31 -5.06
N CYS A 511 -11.05 -3.53 -6.10
CA CYS A 511 -12.06 -2.61 -6.65
C CYS A 511 -13.27 -3.35 -7.25
N ALA A 512 -13.13 -4.63 -7.61
CA ALA A 512 -14.26 -5.44 -8.04
C ALA A 512 -15.17 -5.89 -6.88
N ILE A 513 -14.69 -5.90 -5.62
CA ILE A 513 -15.49 -6.30 -4.44
C ILE A 513 -16.75 -5.45 -4.29
N ASP A 514 -16.65 -4.13 -4.48
CA ASP A 514 -17.78 -3.20 -4.39
C ASP A 514 -18.33 -2.75 -5.74
N GLY A 515 -17.77 -3.28 -6.83
CA GLY A 515 -18.18 -2.98 -8.20
C GLY A 515 -17.68 -1.63 -8.72
N SER A 516 -16.73 -0.98 -8.05
CA SER A 516 -16.16 0.30 -8.52
C SER A 516 -15.42 0.18 -9.85
N CYS A 517 -14.84 -0.98 -10.16
CA CYS A 517 -14.14 -1.24 -11.42
C CYS A 517 -14.69 -2.44 -12.23
N ALA A 518 -15.79 -3.05 -11.80
CA ALA A 518 -16.35 -4.27 -12.40
C ALA A 518 -17.88 -4.23 -12.48
N SER A 519 -18.49 -5.13 -13.28
CA SER A 519 -19.95 -5.25 -13.33
C SER A 519 -20.52 -5.75 -11.99
N LEU A 520 -21.82 -5.54 -11.74
CA LEU A 520 -22.48 -6.05 -10.53
C LEU A 520 -22.43 -7.59 -10.43
N GLU A 521 -22.50 -8.29 -11.57
CA GLU A 521 -22.35 -9.74 -11.64
C GLU A 521 -20.92 -10.18 -11.31
N ALA A 522 -19.91 -9.47 -11.83
CA ALA A 522 -18.52 -9.72 -11.46
C ALA A 522 -18.30 -9.48 -9.96
N SER A 523 -18.86 -8.38 -9.44
CA SER A 523 -18.77 -8.01 -8.03
C SER A 523 -19.40 -9.06 -7.12
N SER A 524 -20.54 -9.65 -7.48
CA SER A 524 -21.17 -10.69 -6.65
C SER A 524 -20.28 -11.93 -6.49
N VAL A 525 -19.64 -12.39 -7.58
CA VAL A 525 -18.72 -13.53 -7.54
C VAL A 525 -17.44 -13.18 -6.77
N VAL A 526 -16.80 -12.06 -7.10
CA VAL A 526 -15.55 -11.60 -6.43
C VAL A 526 -15.76 -11.43 -4.94
N ARG A 527 -16.85 -10.76 -4.55
CA ARG A 527 -17.23 -10.54 -3.16
C ARG A 527 -17.53 -11.85 -2.44
N GLY A 528 -18.23 -12.78 -3.08
CA GLY A 528 -18.52 -14.10 -2.52
C GLY A 528 -17.26 -14.93 -2.29
N VAL A 529 -16.36 -14.99 -3.28
CA VAL A 529 -15.05 -15.67 -3.15
C VAL A 529 -14.23 -15.05 -2.03
N THR A 530 -14.15 -13.73 -1.98
CA THR A 530 -13.40 -13.02 -0.94
C THR A 530 -13.98 -13.29 0.44
N ALA A 531 -15.31 -13.27 0.60
CA ALA A 531 -15.97 -13.56 1.86
C ALA A 531 -15.70 -14.99 2.35
N ASN A 532 -15.75 -15.99 1.46
CA ASN A 532 -15.42 -17.37 1.80
C ASN A 532 -13.98 -17.48 2.31
N VAL A 533 -13.02 -16.89 1.60
CA VAL A 533 -11.59 -16.90 2.00
C VAL A 533 -11.40 -16.24 3.37
N LEU A 534 -11.98 -15.07 3.59
CA LEU A 534 -11.86 -14.35 4.87
C LEU A 534 -12.45 -15.16 6.03
N LEU A 535 -13.64 -15.75 5.86
CA LEU A 535 -14.30 -16.53 6.90
C LEU A 535 -13.50 -17.78 7.27
N GLU A 536 -13.02 -18.54 6.28
CA GLU A 536 -12.24 -19.76 6.52
C GLU A 536 -10.84 -19.43 7.09
N PHE A 537 -10.20 -18.36 6.63
CA PHE A 537 -8.88 -17.97 7.13
C PHE A 537 -8.94 -17.42 8.56
N ALA A 538 -10.06 -16.79 8.94
CA ALA A 538 -10.31 -16.36 10.31
C ALA A 538 -10.45 -17.56 11.28
N GLN A 539 -10.84 -18.75 10.78
CA GLN A 539 -10.90 -19.97 11.58
C GLN A 539 -9.54 -20.64 11.68
N GLY A 540 -8.83 -20.84 10.56
CA GLY A 540 -7.47 -21.39 10.47
C GLY A 540 -7.21 -22.75 11.16
N PRO A 541 -6.11 -23.44 10.80
CA PRO A 541 -5.41 -23.39 9.51
C PRO A 541 -6.30 -23.94 8.36
N ALA A 542 -6.43 -23.20 7.26
CA ALA A 542 -7.39 -23.51 6.20
C ALA A 542 -7.00 -24.77 5.41
N GLY A 543 -5.71 -25.06 5.26
CA GLY A 543 -5.21 -26.26 4.59
C GLY A 543 -5.60 -27.57 5.29
N ARG A 544 -6.02 -27.54 6.56
CA ARG A 544 -6.55 -28.73 7.26
C ARG A 544 -8.00 -29.01 6.91
N ALA A 545 -8.83 -27.96 6.84
CA ALA A 545 -10.23 -28.07 6.47
C ALA A 545 -10.41 -28.27 4.96
N HIS A 546 -9.55 -27.60 4.18
CA HIS A 546 -9.60 -27.54 2.73
C HIS A 546 -8.22 -27.82 2.13
N PRO A 547 -7.74 -29.08 2.17
CA PRO A 547 -6.48 -29.45 1.53
C PRO A 547 -6.55 -29.21 0.02
N SER A 548 -5.52 -28.60 -0.54
CA SER A 548 -5.43 -28.29 -1.97
C SER A 548 -5.20 -29.54 -2.81
N VAL A 549 -5.80 -29.58 -4.00
CA VAL A 549 -5.64 -30.67 -4.97
C VAL A 549 -4.86 -30.19 -6.17
N ALA A 550 -3.59 -30.60 -6.26
CA ALA A 550 -2.66 -30.14 -7.28
C ALA A 550 -3.20 -30.39 -8.71
N ASN A 551 -3.29 -29.32 -9.50
CA ASN A 551 -3.69 -29.39 -10.90
C ASN A 551 -2.81 -28.50 -11.82
N SER A 552 -1.83 -27.80 -11.25
CA SER A 552 -1.02 -26.77 -11.94
C SER A 552 -0.33 -27.28 -13.21
N ALA A 553 0.06 -28.56 -13.25
CA ALA A 553 0.68 -29.19 -14.42
C ALA A 553 -0.17 -29.08 -15.71
N ARG A 554 -1.51 -29.04 -15.59
CA ARG A 554 -2.43 -28.90 -16.74
C ARG A 554 -2.38 -27.53 -17.39
N TYR A 555 -1.92 -26.51 -16.66
CA TYR A 555 -1.93 -25.11 -17.06
C TYR A 555 -0.53 -24.60 -17.42
N ARG A 556 0.43 -25.51 -17.63
CA ARG A 556 1.81 -25.20 -18.03
C ARG A 556 2.04 -25.25 -19.55
N THR A 557 0.98 -25.22 -20.35
CA THR A 557 1.12 -25.20 -21.82
C THR A 557 2.05 -24.07 -22.25
N VAL A 558 3.04 -24.43 -23.07
CA VAL A 558 4.24 -23.64 -23.40
C VAL A 558 3.88 -22.24 -23.89
N LEU A 559 3.99 -21.28 -22.99
CA LEU A 559 4.34 -19.91 -23.31
C LEU A 559 5.78 -19.79 -22.85
N ALA A 560 6.72 -19.98 -23.78
CA ALA A 560 8.13 -19.87 -23.47
C ALA A 560 8.37 -18.49 -22.83
N PRO A 561 8.88 -18.40 -21.59
CA PRO A 561 9.44 -17.15 -21.12
C PRO A 561 10.60 -16.83 -22.06
N PRO A 562 10.79 -15.56 -22.51
CA PRO A 562 12.09 -15.16 -22.98
C PRO A 562 13.06 -15.43 -21.83
N THR A 563 13.97 -16.38 -22.03
CA THR A 563 15.22 -16.44 -21.28
C THR A 563 15.89 -15.08 -21.38
N ASP A 564 16.30 -14.53 -20.23
CA ASP A 564 17.09 -13.30 -20.06
C ASP A 564 17.57 -12.67 -21.36
N THR A 565 16.90 -11.60 -21.79
CA THR A 565 17.51 -10.60 -22.66
C THR A 565 17.24 -9.23 -22.05
N ALA A 566 18.32 -8.45 -22.05
CA ALA A 566 18.49 -7.11 -21.52
C ALA A 566 17.22 -6.24 -21.45
N ALA A 567 17.19 -5.39 -20.42
CA ALA A 567 16.29 -4.24 -20.35
C ALA A 567 16.16 -3.58 -21.74
N PRO A 568 14.95 -3.18 -22.18
CA PRO A 568 14.79 -2.55 -23.48
C PRO A 568 15.62 -1.27 -23.52
N GLU A 569 16.59 -1.23 -24.44
CA GLU A 569 17.25 0.00 -24.85
C GLU A 569 16.19 1.02 -25.28
N ALA A 570 16.35 2.25 -24.80
CA ALA A 570 15.58 3.39 -25.28
C ALA A 570 15.74 3.51 -26.81
N PRO A 571 14.67 3.81 -27.57
CA PRO A 571 14.76 3.89 -29.02
C PRO A 571 15.76 4.97 -29.44
N THR A 572 16.84 4.53 -30.09
CA THR A 572 17.76 5.38 -30.86
C THR A 572 17.01 5.93 -32.07
N THR A 573 16.77 7.23 -32.08
CA THR A 573 16.26 7.93 -33.26
C THR A 573 17.40 8.16 -34.24
N THR A 574 17.48 7.35 -35.29
CA THR A 574 18.20 7.67 -36.52
C THR A 574 17.40 8.71 -37.31
N ALA A 575 17.96 9.92 -37.43
CA ALA A 575 17.41 10.96 -38.28
C ALA A 575 17.74 10.66 -39.75
N ALA A 576 16.72 10.60 -40.60
CA ALA A 576 16.86 10.69 -42.06
C ALA A 576 16.46 12.11 -42.50
N GLU A 577 17.33 12.77 -43.24
CA GLU A 577 17.14 14.11 -43.83
C GLU A 577 16.00 14.14 -44.87
N PRO A 578 15.29 15.28 -45.01
CA PRO A 578 14.38 15.52 -46.12
C PRO A 578 15.09 16.25 -47.28
N THR A 579 15.00 15.68 -48.48
CA THR A 579 15.21 16.41 -49.74
C THR A 579 13.92 17.08 -50.18
N SER A 580 13.93 18.41 -50.31
CA SER A 580 12.97 19.23 -51.08
C SER A 580 13.34 19.24 -52.58
N PRO A 581 12.48 19.72 -53.50
CA PRO A 581 11.18 20.39 -53.34
C PRO A 581 9.95 19.61 -53.80
#